data_AF-A0A4Q4ZET4-F1
#
_entry.id   AF-A0A4Q4ZET4-F1
#
_cell.length_a   1.000
_cell.length_b   1.000
_cell.length_c   1.000
_cell.angle_alpha   90.00
_cell.angle_beta   90.00
_cell.angle_gamma   90.00
#
_symmetry.space_group_name_H-M   'P 1'
#
loop_
_entity.id
_entity.type
_entity.pdbx_description
1 polymer ?
#
loop_
_entity_poly.entity_id
_entity_poly.type
_entity_poly.pdbx_seq_one_letter_code
_entity_poly.pdbx_strand_id
1 'polypeptide(L)'
;MASSSSPTTNTTTTPGAVFLTGGTGKVASRIAPLLQAAGIPAIIASRSGHAPPGSGYTAVRFDWDDRTTWEPALAASTQKHGGLSAVFLVMPGMLEPGPAAAAFADLARARAGAKRFVLLSASSVEEGGPSMGQVHALLRERGERGEIGWAVIRPTWMQENFATQETHLKSIREEGKVYSASGAGKIPWVSAGDVAAVAFAALTAPEPPNRDFLVLGPELLSYGDIAGILTEVLGREIAHGDISEAELARRHQGFGMPAQYAVILAAMDTAVKNGSEDRLSDVVLQVTGRPPRRFRDFAEENKAVQWIRMSLPDTEYGEQQCKNLSRTFPYMDKATHLIASPLRRTIKTRLQPFSPVVARSTQIVSRPELQDYKVDIELVRKGWTALEWLYSVSESAGDDGLSVVVTHGVFANVRFKDEESLSRRSCGGTRSIGPSSSVIPMTPHLTPVLVETDDSKQRRGAPPDLLVT
;
A
#
# COMPACT_ATOMS: atom_id res chain seq x y z
N MET A 1 40.38 55.35 -13.45
CA MET A 1 40.36 53.88 -13.31
C MET A 1 39.18 53.54 -12.43
N ALA A 2 38.07 53.09 -13.02
CA ALA A 2 36.91 52.59 -12.28
C ALA A 2 36.99 51.06 -12.32
N SER A 3 37.17 50.41 -11.17
CA SER A 3 37.15 48.96 -11.06
C SER A 3 35.71 48.49 -10.88
N SER A 4 35.14 47.88 -11.92
CA SER A 4 33.88 47.15 -11.87
C SER A 4 34.07 45.84 -11.09
N SER A 5 33.47 45.74 -9.90
CA SER A 5 33.31 44.46 -9.21
C SER A 5 32.07 43.75 -9.76
N SER A 6 32.28 42.70 -10.54
CA SER A 6 31.21 41.79 -10.96
C SER A 6 30.63 41.05 -9.74
N PRO A 7 29.30 40.84 -9.66
CA PRO A 7 28.72 40.06 -8.59
C PRO A 7 29.05 38.58 -8.79
N THR A 8 29.65 37.96 -7.79
CA THR A 8 29.83 36.51 -7.67
C THR A 8 28.45 35.86 -7.67
N THR A 9 28.12 35.18 -8.76
CA THR A 9 26.99 34.26 -8.84
C THR A 9 27.22 33.13 -7.86
N ASN A 10 26.49 33.16 -6.73
CA ASN A 10 26.33 31.99 -5.87
C ASN A 10 25.68 30.89 -6.71
N THR A 11 26.49 29.96 -7.22
CA THR A 11 26.00 28.70 -7.76
C THR A 11 25.41 27.92 -6.59
N THR A 12 24.10 28.00 -6.40
CA THR A 12 23.35 27.03 -5.60
C THR A 12 23.59 25.66 -6.21
N THR A 13 24.56 24.92 -5.68
CA THR A 13 24.78 23.53 -6.04
C THR A 13 23.52 22.77 -5.63
N THR A 14 22.76 22.29 -6.62
CA THR A 14 21.61 21.43 -6.36
C THR A 14 22.07 20.26 -5.49
N PRO A 15 21.47 20.03 -4.31
CA PRO A 15 21.87 18.93 -3.46
C PRO A 15 21.70 17.60 -4.21
N GLY A 16 22.73 16.74 -4.15
CA GLY A 16 22.70 15.42 -4.78
C GLY A 16 21.52 14.59 -4.28
N ALA A 17 21.06 13.64 -5.09
CA ALA A 17 19.88 12.84 -4.77
C ALA A 17 20.14 11.85 -3.62
N VAL A 18 19.07 11.41 -2.97
CA VAL A 18 19.12 10.30 -2.01
C VAL A 18 18.63 9.02 -2.70
N PHE A 19 19.47 7.99 -2.68
CA PHE A 19 19.14 6.69 -3.27
C PHE A 19 18.47 5.78 -2.25
N LEU A 20 17.20 5.43 -2.48
CA LEU A 20 16.41 4.60 -1.58
C LEU A 20 16.33 3.17 -2.11
N THR A 21 17.19 2.28 -1.62
CA THR A 21 17.02 0.84 -1.85
C THR A 21 15.78 0.33 -1.15
N GLY A 22 15.14 -0.71 -1.71
CA GLY A 22 13.83 -1.15 -1.23
C GLY A 22 12.80 -0.02 -1.31
N GLY A 23 12.88 0.85 -2.32
CA GLY A 23 12.19 2.14 -2.39
C GLY A 23 10.65 2.09 -2.28
N THR A 24 10.05 0.96 -2.66
CA THR A 24 8.60 0.71 -2.51
C THR A 24 8.23 0.02 -1.18
N GLY A 25 9.22 -0.25 -0.34
CA GLY A 25 9.07 -0.89 0.96
C GLY A 25 8.49 0.03 2.02
N LYS A 26 8.09 -0.57 3.13
CA LYS A 26 7.36 0.07 4.25
C LYS A 26 8.00 1.37 4.76
N VAL A 27 9.32 1.38 4.94
CA VAL A 27 10.05 2.54 5.48
C VAL A 27 10.44 3.50 4.34
N ALA A 28 11.06 3.02 3.27
CA ALA A 28 11.56 3.88 2.19
C ALA A 28 10.43 4.67 1.49
N SER A 29 9.25 4.07 1.30
CA SER A 29 8.06 4.76 0.76
C SER A 29 7.59 5.93 1.63
N ARG A 30 7.93 5.94 2.92
CA ARG A 30 7.64 7.04 3.86
C ARG A 30 8.78 8.05 3.95
N ILE A 31 10.00 7.70 3.55
CA ILE A 31 11.14 8.63 3.44
C ILE A 31 10.99 9.51 2.20
N ALA A 32 10.55 8.96 1.07
CA ALA A 32 10.48 9.70 -0.20
C ALA A 32 9.64 11.00 -0.13
N PRO A 33 8.44 11.03 0.49
CA PRO A 33 7.69 12.27 0.65
C PRO A 33 8.37 13.29 1.56
N LEU A 34 9.12 12.85 2.58
CA LEU A 34 9.89 13.74 3.45
C LEU A 34 11.02 14.43 2.68
N LEU A 35 11.72 13.67 1.83
CA LEU A 35 12.74 14.21 0.92
C LEU A 35 12.13 15.20 -0.08
N GLN A 36 11.00 14.86 -0.68
CA GLN A 36 10.28 15.75 -1.61
C GLN A 36 9.88 17.06 -0.95
N ALA A 37 9.31 17.01 0.27
CA ALA A 37 8.94 18.19 1.04
C ALA A 37 10.15 19.07 1.41
N ALA A 38 11.33 18.47 1.58
CA ALA A 38 12.59 19.17 1.83
C ALA A 38 13.30 19.64 0.54
N GLY A 39 12.72 19.43 -0.64
CA GLY A 39 13.34 19.78 -1.92
C GLY A 39 14.56 18.92 -2.28
N ILE A 40 14.72 17.75 -1.64
CA ILE A 40 15.83 16.83 -1.89
C ILE A 40 15.35 15.75 -2.86
N PRO A 41 16.01 15.57 -4.02
CA PRO A 41 15.58 14.55 -4.97
C PRO A 41 15.73 13.13 -4.41
N ALA A 42 14.72 12.29 -4.59
CA ALA A 42 14.74 10.88 -4.20
C ALA A 42 14.79 9.97 -5.44
N ILE A 43 15.65 8.95 -5.40
CA ILE A 43 15.69 7.86 -6.37
C ILE A 43 15.06 6.62 -5.74
N ILE A 44 13.96 6.13 -6.32
CA ILE A 44 13.25 4.93 -5.86
C ILE A 44 13.88 3.71 -6.54
N ALA A 45 14.73 3.00 -5.81
CA ALA A 45 15.40 1.80 -6.31
C ALA A 45 14.66 0.54 -5.83
N SER A 46 14.12 -0.22 -6.76
CA SER A 46 13.34 -1.43 -6.47
C SER A 46 13.51 -2.48 -7.56
N ARG A 47 13.20 -3.75 -7.25
CA ARG A 47 13.27 -4.83 -8.24
C ARG A 47 12.37 -4.60 -9.45
N SER A 48 11.21 -3.97 -9.23
CA SER A 48 10.28 -3.66 -10.32
C SER A 48 10.73 -2.46 -11.14
N GLY A 49 11.56 -1.56 -10.60
CA GLY A 49 11.94 -0.31 -11.26
C GLY A 49 10.80 0.69 -11.40
N HIS A 50 9.72 0.52 -10.65
CA HIS A 50 8.55 1.41 -10.69
C HIS A 50 8.45 2.28 -9.44
N ALA A 51 7.94 3.50 -9.63
CA ALA A 51 7.45 4.38 -8.57
C ALA A 51 5.92 4.56 -8.74
N PRO A 52 5.21 5.04 -7.72
CA PRO A 52 3.79 5.35 -7.84
C PRO A 52 3.52 6.28 -9.04
N PRO A 53 2.54 5.99 -9.90
CA PRO A 53 2.20 6.86 -11.04
C PRO A 53 1.92 8.30 -10.59
N GLY A 54 2.39 9.27 -11.37
CA GLY A 54 2.18 10.70 -11.07
C GLY A 54 2.99 11.25 -9.88
N SER A 55 3.82 10.44 -9.22
CA SER A 55 4.61 10.89 -8.06
C SER A 55 5.78 11.83 -8.39
N GLY A 56 6.22 11.85 -9.65
CA GLY A 56 7.38 12.64 -10.09
C GLY A 56 8.74 12.08 -9.66
N TYR A 57 8.77 10.97 -8.93
CA TYR A 57 10.02 10.33 -8.52
C TYR A 57 10.74 9.68 -9.70
N THR A 58 12.07 9.71 -9.66
CA THR A 58 12.89 8.87 -10.53
C THR A 58 12.88 7.44 -9.98
N ALA A 59 12.43 6.48 -10.78
CA ALA A 59 12.46 5.06 -10.43
C ALA A 59 13.52 4.33 -11.23
N VAL A 60 14.23 3.40 -10.58
CA VAL A 60 15.27 2.58 -11.22
C VAL A 60 15.14 1.13 -10.81
N ARG A 61 15.40 0.22 -11.75
CA ARG A 61 15.49 -1.20 -11.44
C ARG A 61 16.78 -1.45 -10.65
N PHE A 62 16.64 -2.05 -9.48
CA PHE A 62 17.74 -2.43 -8.62
C PHE A 62 17.40 -3.75 -7.92
N ASP A 63 18.30 -4.72 -8.06
CA ASP A 63 18.18 -6.04 -7.45
C ASP A 63 19.49 -6.44 -6.80
N TRP A 64 19.45 -6.81 -5.52
CA TRP A 64 20.62 -7.24 -4.78
C TRP A 64 21.21 -8.55 -5.33
N ASP A 65 20.36 -9.40 -5.92
CA ASP A 65 20.78 -10.69 -6.49
C ASP A 65 21.28 -10.56 -7.95
N ASP A 66 21.08 -9.40 -8.59
CA ASP A 66 21.52 -9.12 -9.96
C ASP A 66 22.38 -7.86 -10.03
N ARG A 67 23.71 -8.07 -9.94
CA ARG A 67 24.72 -7.00 -10.00
C ARG A 67 24.70 -6.19 -11.29
N THR A 68 24.16 -6.74 -12.38
CA THR A 68 24.07 -6.01 -13.67
C THR A 68 23.12 -4.81 -13.57
N THR A 69 22.25 -4.78 -12.56
CA THR A 69 21.32 -3.67 -12.31
C THR A 69 21.95 -2.50 -11.53
N TRP A 70 23.08 -2.70 -10.84
CA TRP A 70 23.58 -1.72 -9.86
C TRP A 70 24.14 -0.46 -10.52
N GLU A 71 25.04 -0.61 -11.49
CA GLU A 71 25.67 0.52 -12.17
C GLU A 71 24.67 1.34 -13.00
N PRO A 72 23.76 0.73 -13.80
CA PRO A 72 22.69 1.47 -14.48
C PRO A 72 21.79 2.26 -13.52
N ALA A 73 21.44 1.69 -12.36
CA ALA A 73 20.63 2.37 -11.36
C ALA A 73 21.33 3.62 -10.78
N LEU A 74 22.65 3.53 -10.56
CA LEU A 74 23.46 4.66 -10.08
C LEU A 74 23.65 5.73 -11.17
N ALA A 75 23.83 5.34 -12.43
CA ALA A 75 24.00 6.27 -13.54
C ALA A 75 22.80 7.21 -13.73
N ALA A 76 21.58 6.74 -13.47
CA ALA A 76 20.37 7.58 -13.53
C ALA A 76 20.43 8.76 -12.54
N SER A 77 21.11 8.59 -11.39
CA SER A 77 21.25 9.65 -10.39
C SER A 77 22.23 10.75 -10.83
N THR A 78 23.34 10.38 -11.45
CA THR A 78 24.35 11.36 -11.93
C THR A 78 23.83 12.16 -13.10
N GLN A 79 23.13 11.52 -14.04
CA GLN A 79 22.56 12.18 -15.22
C GLN A 79 21.53 13.25 -14.86
N LYS A 80 20.70 13.00 -13.84
CA LYS A 80 19.58 13.90 -13.50
C LYS A 80 19.87 14.85 -12.33
N HIS A 81 20.73 14.46 -11.40
CA HIS A 81 20.90 15.17 -10.12
C HIS A 81 22.37 15.48 -9.76
N GLY A 82 23.33 15.23 -10.65
CA GLY A 82 24.75 15.53 -10.41
C GLY A 82 25.42 14.57 -9.40
N GLY A 83 24.74 13.49 -9.00
CA GLY A 83 25.26 12.46 -8.10
C GLY A 83 24.34 12.18 -6.91
N LEU A 84 24.88 11.43 -5.95
CA LEU A 84 24.19 11.05 -4.72
C LEU A 84 24.77 11.79 -3.51
N SER A 85 23.90 12.34 -2.69
CA SER A 85 24.26 12.86 -1.36
C SER A 85 24.31 11.74 -0.33
N ALA A 86 23.34 10.82 -0.36
CA ALA A 86 23.23 9.71 0.57
C ALA A 86 22.55 8.48 -0.04
N VAL A 87 22.71 7.34 0.61
CA VAL A 87 22.08 6.07 0.27
C VAL A 87 21.37 5.51 1.50
N PHE A 88 20.09 5.17 1.37
CA PHE A 88 19.36 4.38 2.35
C PHE A 88 19.43 2.91 1.96
N LEU A 89 20.01 2.08 2.85
CA LEU A 89 20.26 0.66 2.64
C LEU A 89 19.19 -0.17 3.32
N VAL A 90 18.44 -0.93 2.53
CA VAL A 90 17.54 -2.00 2.94
C VAL A 90 18.08 -3.27 2.32
N MET A 91 18.68 -4.11 3.17
CA MET A 91 19.22 -5.40 2.76
C MET A 91 18.08 -6.43 2.71
N PRO A 92 18.08 -7.35 1.73
CA PRO A 92 17.23 -8.53 1.77
C PRO A 92 17.71 -9.46 2.89
N GLY A 93 16.88 -10.44 3.26
CA GLY A 93 17.20 -11.46 4.27
C GLY A 93 18.25 -12.46 3.80
N MET A 94 19.42 -11.97 3.40
CA MET A 94 20.59 -12.75 3.06
C MET A 94 21.30 -13.19 4.35
N LEU A 95 21.87 -14.39 4.33
CA LEU A 95 22.66 -14.91 5.43
C LEU A 95 23.93 -14.07 5.64
N GLU A 96 24.61 -13.71 4.54
CA GLU A 96 25.88 -12.96 4.53
C GLU A 96 25.77 -11.69 3.65
N PRO A 97 25.11 -10.62 4.11
CA PRO A 97 24.91 -9.40 3.33
C PRO A 97 26.16 -8.49 3.26
N GLY A 98 27.17 -8.71 4.12
CA GLY A 98 28.37 -7.87 4.21
C GLY A 98 29.10 -7.63 2.89
N PRO A 99 29.49 -8.68 2.14
CA PRO A 99 30.21 -8.52 0.86
C PRO A 99 29.41 -7.75 -0.20
N ALA A 100 28.09 -7.98 -0.27
CA ALA A 100 27.22 -7.27 -1.21
C ALA A 100 27.10 -5.78 -0.84
N ALA A 101 26.93 -5.48 0.45
CA ALA A 101 26.88 -4.10 0.95
C ALA A 101 28.20 -3.35 0.69
N ALA A 102 29.35 -3.99 0.94
CA ALA A 102 30.67 -3.41 0.68
C ALA A 102 30.85 -3.09 -0.81
N ALA A 103 30.58 -4.05 -1.69
CA ALA A 103 30.72 -3.88 -3.13
C ALA A 103 29.80 -2.77 -3.66
N PHE A 104 28.54 -2.72 -3.20
CA PHE A 104 27.61 -1.68 -3.60
C PHE A 104 28.03 -0.29 -3.06
N ALA A 105 28.50 -0.20 -1.82
CA ALA A 105 28.98 1.06 -1.25
C ALA A 105 30.18 1.62 -2.03
N ASP A 106 31.15 0.76 -2.39
CA ASP A 106 32.29 1.16 -3.21
C ASP A 106 31.86 1.61 -4.61
N LEU A 107 30.92 0.91 -5.23
CA LEU A 107 30.36 1.29 -6.53
C LEU A 107 29.61 2.63 -6.48
N ALA A 108 28.74 2.83 -5.47
CA ALA A 108 27.98 4.06 -5.29
C ALA A 108 28.89 5.27 -5.04
N ARG A 109 29.99 5.09 -4.29
CA ARG A 109 31.03 6.11 -4.10
C ARG A 109 31.72 6.43 -5.42
N ALA A 110 32.22 5.40 -6.12
CA ALA A 110 33.02 5.57 -7.33
C ALA A 110 32.22 6.12 -8.52
N ARG A 111 30.95 5.74 -8.67
CA ARG A 111 30.11 6.09 -9.82
C ARG A 111 29.19 7.27 -9.60
N ALA A 112 28.77 7.49 -8.35
CA ALA A 112 27.74 8.48 -8.03
C ALA A 112 28.18 9.47 -6.94
N GLY A 113 29.39 9.34 -6.39
CA GLY A 113 29.91 10.24 -5.38
C GLY A 113 29.20 10.15 -4.02
N ALA A 114 28.48 9.05 -3.75
CA ALA A 114 27.75 8.86 -2.50
C ALA A 114 28.68 9.00 -1.28
N LYS A 115 28.38 9.90 -0.36
CA LYS A 115 29.23 10.15 0.82
C LYS A 115 28.65 9.59 2.11
N ARG A 116 27.35 9.29 2.15
CA ARG A 116 26.63 8.89 3.37
C ARG A 116 25.79 7.65 3.15
N PHE A 117 25.84 6.73 4.10
CA PHE A 117 25.06 5.48 4.07
C PHE A 117 24.26 5.32 5.36
N VAL A 118 22.95 5.12 5.23
CA VAL A 118 22.04 4.91 6.36
C VAL A 118 21.40 3.54 6.22
N LEU A 119 21.74 2.62 7.13
CA LEU A 119 21.25 1.24 7.13
C LEU A 119 19.94 1.11 7.91
N LEU A 120 18.96 0.41 7.36
CA LEU A 120 17.85 -0.14 8.12
C LEU A 120 18.22 -1.52 8.67
N SER A 121 18.36 -1.62 9.99
CA SER A 121 18.63 -2.85 10.74
C SER A 121 17.41 -3.21 11.61
N ALA A 122 17.63 -3.80 12.78
CA ALA A 122 16.60 -4.11 13.79
C ALA A 122 17.16 -3.95 15.20
N SER A 123 16.27 -3.76 16.19
CA SER A 123 16.63 -3.64 17.63
C SER A 123 17.36 -4.89 18.15
N SER A 124 16.96 -6.07 17.66
CA SER A 124 17.52 -7.38 18.01
C SER A 124 18.86 -7.69 17.35
N VAL A 125 19.34 -6.84 16.43
CA VAL A 125 20.58 -7.03 15.69
C VAL A 125 21.62 -6.03 16.17
N GLU A 126 22.59 -6.52 16.93
CA GLU A 126 23.75 -5.75 17.37
C GLU A 126 24.81 -5.62 16.27
N GLU A 127 25.69 -4.63 16.41
CA GLU A 127 26.90 -4.52 15.59
C GLU A 127 27.74 -5.80 15.64
N GLY A 128 28.26 -6.25 14.49
CA GLY A 128 29.06 -7.46 14.39
C GLY A 128 28.24 -8.76 14.51
N GLY A 129 26.94 -8.66 14.82
CA GLY A 129 26.01 -9.77 14.78
C GLY A 129 25.73 -10.27 13.35
N PRO A 130 24.90 -11.32 13.21
CA PRO A 130 24.57 -11.88 11.91
C PRO A 130 23.82 -10.89 11.01
N SER A 131 23.82 -11.16 9.70
CA SER A 131 23.07 -10.41 8.70
C SER A 131 23.38 -8.89 8.77
N MET A 132 22.39 -8.04 9.07
CA MET A 132 22.57 -6.58 9.15
C MET A 132 23.64 -6.14 10.17
N GLY A 133 23.96 -6.95 11.18
CA GLY A 133 25.04 -6.65 12.13
C GLY A 133 26.42 -6.59 11.47
N GLN A 134 26.64 -7.40 10.43
CA GLN A 134 27.87 -7.37 9.61
C GLN A 134 27.97 -6.06 8.82
N VAL A 135 26.83 -5.62 8.24
CA VAL A 135 26.77 -4.35 7.50
C VAL A 135 26.94 -3.17 8.43
N HIS A 136 26.42 -3.25 9.66
CA HIS A 136 26.66 -2.25 10.70
C HIS A 136 28.16 -2.10 10.99
N ALA A 137 28.86 -3.20 11.31
CA ALA A 137 30.30 -3.17 11.58
C ALA A 137 31.08 -2.59 10.39
N LEU A 138 30.77 -3.03 9.16
CA LEU A 138 31.36 -2.52 7.93
C LEU A 138 31.20 -0.99 7.78
N LEU A 139 30.00 -0.46 8.04
CA LEU A 139 29.75 0.97 7.93
C LEU A 139 30.49 1.77 9.00
N ARG A 140 30.53 1.28 10.25
CA ARG A 140 31.30 1.92 11.32
C ARG A 140 32.79 1.96 10.97
N GLU A 141 33.38 0.82 10.60
CA GLU A 141 34.81 0.73 10.25
C GLU A 141 35.20 1.66 9.08
N ARG A 142 34.32 1.82 8.08
CA ARG A 142 34.51 2.79 6.99
C ARG A 142 34.36 4.23 7.48
N GLY A 143 33.43 4.48 8.39
CA GLY A 143 33.24 5.78 9.03
C GLY A 143 34.45 6.21 9.85
N GLU A 144 35.01 5.32 10.66
CA GLU A 144 36.21 5.59 11.47
C GLU A 144 37.44 5.90 10.63
N ARG A 145 37.53 5.31 9.43
CA ARG A 145 38.56 5.62 8.43
C ARG A 145 38.29 6.92 7.66
N GLY A 146 37.18 7.62 7.94
CA GLY A 146 36.77 8.85 7.27
C GLY A 146 36.32 8.64 5.82
N GLU A 147 36.02 7.41 5.41
CA GLU A 147 35.68 7.09 4.02
C GLU A 147 34.26 7.51 3.64
N ILE A 148 33.34 7.45 4.61
CA ILE A 148 31.91 7.71 4.49
C ILE A 148 31.37 8.30 5.80
N GLY A 149 30.27 9.05 5.71
CA GLY A 149 29.37 9.25 6.84
C GLY A 149 28.42 8.07 6.99
N TRP A 150 28.03 7.72 8.21
CA TRP A 150 27.16 6.58 8.43
C TRP A 150 26.11 6.79 9.52
N ALA A 151 25.03 6.02 9.44
CA ALA A 151 24.12 5.78 10.55
C ALA A 151 23.44 4.42 10.41
N VAL A 152 23.02 3.82 11.53
CA VAL A 152 22.21 2.60 11.53
C VAL A 152 20.91 2.83 12.28
N ILE A 153 19.79 2.64 11.60
CA ILE A 153 18.45 2.74 12.18
C ILE A 153 18.04 1.34 12.66
N ARG A 154 17.89 1.17 13.97
CA ARG A 154 17.56 -0.09 14.62
C ARG A 154 16.15 -0.02 15.20
N PRO A 155 15.11 -0.14 14.36
CA PRO A 155 13.74 -0.17 14.83
C PRO A 155 13.43 -1.49 15.53
N THR A 156 12.54 -1.41 16.51
CA THR A 156 11.83 -2.57 17.04
C THR A 156 10.68 -2.98 16.09
N TRP A 157 9.76 -3.85 16.53
CA TRP A 157 8.64 -4.35 15.71
C TRP A 157 7.73 -3.20 15.30
N MET A 158 7.43 -3.13 14.00
CA MET A 158 6.62 -2.05 13.43
C MET A 158 5.13 -2.29 13.59
N GLN A 159 4.38 -1.26 13.97
CA GLN A 159 2.92 -1.28 14.10
C GLN A 159 2.24 -1.73 12.80
N GLU A 160 2.77 -1.31 11.64
CA GLU A 160 2.27 -1.69 10.33
C GLU A 160 2.30 -3.20 10.05
N ASN A 161 3.07 -3.99 10.81
CA ASN A 161 3.06 -5.45 10.69
C ASN A 161 1.65 -6.02 10.86
N PHE A 162 0.85 -5.47 11.77
CA PHE A 162 -0.54 -5.91 11.98
C PHE A 162 -1.45 -5.63 10.79
N ALA A 163 -1.15 -4.62 9.98
CA ALA A 163 -1.96 -4.22 8.83
C ALA A 163 -1.48 -4.81 7.50
N THR A 164 -0.20 -5.15 7.37
CA THR A 164 0.38 -5.52 6.07
C THR A 164 0.93 -6.94 6.01
N GLN A 165 1.24 -7.57 7.15
CA GLN A 165 1.76 -8.94 7.15
C GLN A 165 0.62 -9.94 7.27
N GLU A 166 0.54 -10.85 6.30
CA GLU A 166 -0.55 -11.82 6.21
C GLU A 166 -0.65 -12.73 7.44
N THR A 167 0.48 -12.97 8.13
CA THR A 167 0.55 -13.74 9.38
C THR A 167 -0.29 -13.17 10.52
N HIS A 168 -0.44 -11.84 10.59
CA HIS A 168 -1.29 -11.14 11.56
C HIS A 168 -2.60 -10.66 10.93
N LEU A 169 -2.54 -10.09 9.73
CA LEU A 169 -3.70 -9.50 9.06
C LEU A 169 -4.83 -10.52 8.90
N LYS A 170 -4.50 -11.73 8.42
CA LYS A 170 -5.48 -12.78 8.19
C LYS A 170 -6.11 -13.29 9.47
N SER A 171 -5.32 -13.57 10.51
CA SER A 171 -5.83 -14.05 11.80
C SER A 171 -6.69 -13.01 12.51
N ILE A 172 -6.31 -11.73 12.47
CA ILE A 172 -7.11 -10.65 13.05
C ILE A 172 -8.47 -10.58 12.32
N ARG A 173 -8.45 -10.62 10.98
CA ARG A 173 -9.67 -10.56 10.15
C ARG A 173 -10.57 -11.77 10.33
N GLU A 174 -10.04 -12.97 10.15
CA GLU A 174 -10.83 -14.20 9.98
C GLU A 174 -11.12 -14.89 11.32
N GLU A 175 -10.13 -14.90 12.21
CA GLU A 175 -10.14 -15.68 13.45
C GLU A 175 -10.40 -14.81 14.70
N GLY A 176 -10.28 -13.49 14.58
CA GLY A 176 -10.32 -12.59 15.74
C GLY A 176 -9.15 -12.83 16.69
N LYS A 177 -7.97 -13.16 16.16
CA LYS A 177 -6.79 -13.50 16.96
C LYS A 177 -5.53 -12.83 16.47
N VAL A 178 -4.64 -12.52 17.40
CA VAL A 178 -3.23 -12.23 17.11
C VAL A 178 -2.40 -13.35 17.73
N TYR A 179 -1.63 -14.07 16.92
CA TYR A 179 -0.81 -15.19 17.40
C TYR A 179 0.63 -14.74 17.64
N SER A 180 1.21 -15.22 18.74
CA SER A 180 2.64 -15.08 19.06
C SER A 180 3.07 -16.24 19.97
N ALA A 181 4.37 -16.40 20.18
CA ALA A 181 4.96 -17.29 21.19
C ALA A 181 5.60 -16.51 22.34
N SER A 182 5.19 -15.24 22.51
CA SER A 182 5.83 -14.27 23.39
C SER A 182 5.34 -14.32 24.83
N GLY A 183 4.29 -15.09 25.15
CA GLY A 183 3.60 -14.96 26.43
C GLY A 183 3.25 -13.50 26.75
N ALA A 184 3.51 -13.10 28.00
CA ALA A 184 3.35 -11.73 28.48
C ALA A 184 4.54 -10.79 28.17
N GLY A 185 5.49 -11.22 27.34
CA GLY A 185 6.63 -10.40 26.94
C GLY A 185 6.17 -9.10 26.25
N LYS A 186 6.84 -7.99 26.57
CA LYS A 186 6.47 -6.66 26.10
C LYS A 186 7.40 -6.18 25.00
N ILE A 187 6.81 -5.47 24.03
CA ILE A 187 7.52 -4.88 22.91
C ILE A 187 7.13 -3.39 22.82
N PRO A 188 8.08 -2.48 22.59
CA PRO A 188 7.80 -1.07 22.35
C PRO A 188 7.42 -0.81 20.89
N TRP A 189 6.24 -1.23 20.43
CA TRP A 189 5.85 -1.19 19.00
C TRP A 189 6.00 0.18 18.32
N VAL A 190 6.90 0.29 17.34
CA VAL A 190 7.25 1.56 16.67
C VAL A 190 6.46 1.78 15.38
N SER A 191 6.10 3.01 15.05
CA SER A 191 5.54 3.30 13.72
C SER A 191 6.64 3.32 12.65
N ALA A 192 6.39 2.72 11.48
CA ALA A 192 7.29 2.87 10.33
C ALA A 192 7.44 4.34 9.88
N GLY A 193 6.47 5.20 10.20
CA GLY A 193 6.58 6.65 10.00
C GLY A 193 7.63 7.30 10.91
N ASP A 194 7.76 6.82 12.15
CA ASP A 194 8.79 7.29 13.09
C ASP A 194 10.17 6.79 12.67
N VAL A 195 10.26 5.52 12.26
CA VAL A 195 11.49 4.95 11.67
C VAL A 195 11.93 5.75 10.44
N ALA A 196 11.00 6.08 9.54
CA ALA A 196 11.27 6.89 8.36
C ALA A 196 11.70 8.32 8.70
N ALA A 197 11.11 8.93 9.73
CA ALA A 197 11.48 10.28 10.17
C ALA A 197 12.89 10.32 10.77
N VAL A 198 13.26 9.33 11.59
CA VAL A 198 14.64 9.21 12.12
C VAL A 198 15.63 8.93 11.00
N ALA A 199 15.28 8.04 10.06
CA ALA A 199 16.11 7.76 8.88
C ALA A 199 16.30 9.01 8.01
N PHE A 200 15.23 9.77 7.77
CA PHE A 200 15.28 11.03 7.04
C PHE A 200 16.21 12.04 7.72
N ALA A 201 16.11 12.21 9.05
CA ALA A 201 17.01 13.08 9.79
C ALA A 201 18.47 12.63 9.67
N ALA A 202 18.75 11.33 9.77
CA ALA A 202 20.10 10.79 9.59
C ALA A 202 20.64 10.98 8.15
N LEU A 203 19.78 10.82 7.14
CA LEU A 203 20.13 11.01 5.73
C LEU A 203 20.48 12.47 5.43
N THR A 204 19.80 13.42 6.07
CA THR A 204 19.81 14.85 5.72
C THR A 204 20.52 15.76 6.73
N ALA A 205 21.01 15.20 7.84
CA ALA A 205 21.76 15.95 8.85
C ALA A 205 22.94 16.72 8.21
N PRO A 206 23.24 17.95 8.66
CA PRO A 206 24.38 18.71 8.14
C PRO A 206 25.68 17.91 8.18
N GLU A 207 25.96 17.30 9.34
CA GLU A 207 27.05 16.36 9.54
C GLU A 207 26.51 14.93 9.70
N PRO A 208 27.24 13.90 9.21
CA PRO A 208 26.80 12.52 9.40
C PRO A 208 26.77 12.17 10.90
N PRO A 209 25.71 11.52 11.40
CA PRO A 209 25.60 11.20 12.82
C PRO A 209 26.71 10.28 13.33
N ASN A 210 27.21 9.37 12.49
CA ASN A 210 28.24 8.36 12.79
C ASN A 210 27.92 7.55 14.06
N ARG A 211 26.66 7.12 14.15
CA ARG A 211 26.11 6.33 15.27
C ARG A 211 24.92 5.50 14.82
N ASP A 212 24.51 4.56 15.66
CA ASP A 212 23.22 3.92 15.54
C ASP A 212 22.11 4.62 16.37
N PHE A 213 20.88 4.32 16.00
CA PHE A 213 19.65 4.84 16.58
C PHE A 213 18.74 3.67 16.94
N LEU A 214 18.54 3.41 18.23
CA LEU A 214 17.55 2.45 18.72
C LEU A 214 16.17 3.12 18.71
N VAL A 215 15.35 2.80 17.70
CA VAL A 215 14.07 3.47 17.44
C VAL A 215 12.93 2.63 17.99
N LEU A 216 12.40 3.06 19.13
CA LEU A 216 11.36 2.34 19.87
C LEU A 216 10.05 3.12 19.89
N GLY A 217 8.94 2.40 20.03
CA GLY A 217 7.62 2.97 20.27
C GLY A 217 7.46 3.52 21.70
N PRO A 218 6.36 4.25 21.97
CA PRO A 218 6.16 4.96 23.22
C PRO A 218 5.78 4.06 24.40
N GLU A 219 5.28 2.85 24.14
CA GLU A 219 4.57 2.02 25.12
C GLU A 219 5.04 0.57 25.05
N LEU A 220 5.33 -0.02 26.21
CA LEU A 220 5.65 -1.44 26.34
C LEU A 220 4.35 -2.27 26.35
N LEU A 221 4.01 -2.86 25.22
CA LEU A 221 2.77 -3.60 25.02
C LEU A 221 3.08 -5.07 24.69
N SER A 222 2.42 -5.98 25.39
CA SER A 222 2.35 -7.39 25.01
C SER A 222 1.41 -7.59 23.83
N TYR A 223 1.44 -8.76 23.20
CA TYR A 223 0.43 -9.14 22.21
C TYR A 223 -0.99 -9.19 22.80
N GLY A 224 -1.12 -9.49 24.11
CA GLY A 224 -2.38 -9.36 24.86
C GLY A 224 -2.90 -7.92 24.89
N ASP A 225 -2.02 -6.95 25.18
CA ASP A 225 -2.38 -5.53 25.19
C ASP A 225 -2.77 -5.04 23.79
N ILE A 226 -2.04 -5.46 22.75
CA ILE A 226 -2.38 -5.19 21.35
C ILE A 226 -3.77 -5.73 21.01
N ALA A 227 -4.07 -6.97 21.41
CA ALA A 227 -5.38 -7.58 21.19
C ALA A 227 -6.50 -6.83 21.94
N GLY A 228 -6.24 -6.37 23.17
CA GLY A 228 -7.15 -5.52 23.93
C GLY A 228 -7.44 -4.18 23.23
N ILE A 229 -6.41 -3.47 22.79
CA ILE A 229 -6.57 -2.21 22.03
C ILE A 229 -7.36 -2.45 20.75
N LEU A 230 -7.03 -3.49 19.98
CA LEU A 230 -7.78 -3.82 18.77
C LEU A 230 -9.24 -4.19 19.07
N THR A 231 -9.52 -4.86 20.20
CA THR A 231 -10.88 -5.18 20.62
C THR A 231 -11.72 -3.92 20.81
N GLU A 232 -11.18 -2.95 21.54
CA GLU A 232 -11.85 -1.67 21.78
C GLU A 232 -12.04 -0.87 20.49
N VAL A 233 -10.99 -0.74 19.67
CA VAL A 233 -11.01 0.06 18.44
C VAL A 233 -11.93 -0.53 17.37
N LEU A 234 -11.97 -1.87 17.26
CA LEU A 234 -12.77 -2.57 16.25
C LEU A 234 -14.19 -2.89 16.72
N GLY A 235 -14.49 -2.77 18.02
CA GLY A 235 -15.79 -3.11 18.59
C GLY A 235 -16.15 -4.59 18.51
N ARG A 236 -15.14 -5.47 18.40
CA ARG A 236 -15.30 -6.93 18.37
C ARG A 236 -14.13 -7.60 19.07
N GLU A 237 -14.37 -8.76 19.67
CA GLU A 237 -13.32 -9.50 20.37
C GLU A 237 -12.15 -9.86 19.44
N ILE A 238 -10.95 -9.44 19.87
CA ILE A 238 -9.65 -9.87 19.36
C ILE A 238 -8.88 -10.45 20.55
N ALA A 239 -8.50 -11.72 20.47
CA ALA A 239 -7.77 -12.41 21.52
C ALA A 239 -6.29 -12.63 21.15
N HIS A 240 -5.42 -12.67 22.16
CA HIS A 240 -4.05 -13.15 21.98
C HIS A 240 -4.04 -14.68 21.99
N GLY A 241 -3.66 -15.26 20.85
CA GLY A 241 -3.38 -16.69 20.75
C GLY A 241 -1.92 -16.97 21.08
N ASP A 242 -1.59 -17.04 22.37
CA ASP A 242 -0.27 -17.47 22.85
C ASP A 242 -0.09 -18.97 22.57
N ILE A 243 0.84 -19.29 21.68
CA ILE A 243 1.10 -20.65 21.20
C ILE A 243 2.58 -21.00 21.42
N SER A 244 2.92 -22.28 21.34
CA SER A 244 4.33 -22.68 21.44
C SER A 244 5.15 -22.17 20.25
N GLU A 245 6.46 -22.00 20.46
CA GLU A 245 7.41 -21.65 19.38
C GLU A 245 7.28 -22.59 18.18
N ALA A 246 7.15 -23.90 18.43
CA ALA A 246 7.00 -24.89 17.38
C ALA A 246 5.69 -24.75 16.59
N GLU A 247 4.58 -24.36 17.25
CA GLU A 247 3.32 -24.06 16.59
C GLU A 247 3.40 -22.79 15.76
N LEU A 248 4.05 -21.74 16.29
CA LEU A 248 4.25 -20.49 15.57
C LEU A 248 5.11 -20.69 14.32
N ALA A 249 6.20 -21.46 14.42
CA ALA A 249 7.04 -21.82 13.28
C ALA A 249 6.23 -22.59 12.21
N ARG A 250 5.41 -23.57 12.61
CA ARG A 250 4.49 -24.26 11.68
C ARG A 250 3.49 -23.31 11.04
N ARG A 251 2.95 -22.34 11.80
CA ARG A 251 2.05 -21.32 11.27
C ARG A 251 2.73 -20.48 10.21
N HIS A 252 3.95 -19.99 10.47
CA HIS A 252 4.75 -19.24 9.49
C HIS A 252 5.03 -20.05 8.21
N GLN A 253 5.36 -21.33 8.34
CA GLN A 253 5.52 -22.23 7.18
C GLN A 253 4.20 -22.38 6.39
N GLY A 254 3.06 -22.43 7.07
CA GLY A 254 1.73 -22.41 6.44
C GLY A 254 1.43 -21.15 5.62
N PHE A 255 2.15 -20.04 5.89
CA PHE A 255 2.13 -18.83 5.06
C PHE A 255 3.20 -18.81 3.96
N GLY A 256 3.85 -19.95 3.69
CA GLY A 256 4.85 -20.12 2.63
C GLY A 256 6.27 -19.70 3.00
N MET A 257 6.54 -19.42 4.28
CA MET A 257 7.91 -19.11 4.71
C MET A 257 8.80 -20.35 4.69
N PRO A 258 10.07 -20.24 4.24
CA PRO A 258 11.03 -21.34 4.33
C PRO A 258 11.19 -21.85 5.77
N ALA A 259 11.33 -23.16 5.95
CA ALA A 259 11.26 -23.79 7.26
C ALA A 259 12.27 -23.23 8.27
N GLN A 260 13.53 -23.04 7.87
CA GLN A 260 14.58 -22.47 8.73
C GLN A 260 14.26 -21.03 9.14
N TYR A 261 13.77 -20.22 8.19
CA TYR A 261 13.40 -18.83 8.46
C TYR A 261 12.21 -18.73 9.42
N ALA A 262 11.22 -19.61 9.26
CA ALA A 262 10.07 -19.69 10.16
C ALA A 262 10.46 -20.05 11.61
N VAL A 263 11.42 -20.96 11.79
CA VAL A 263 11.96 -21.31 13.12
C VAL A 263 12.68 -20.11 13.75
N ILE A 264 13.52 -19.41 12.98
CA ILE A 264 14.23 -18.22 13.46
C ILE A 264 13.24 -17.13 13.91
N LEU A 265 12.21 -16.85 13.11
CA LEU A 265 11.18 -15.88 13.47
C LEU A 265 10.41 -16.28 14.72
N ALA A 266 10.06 -17.56 14.88
CA ALA A 266 9.37 -18.02 16.08
C ALA A 266 10.27 -17.92 17.33
N ALA A 267 11.57 -18.21 17.21
CA ALA A 267 12.51 -18.08 18.33
C ALA A 267 12.68 -16.62 18.80
N MET A 268 12.46 -15.63 17.92
CA MET A 268 12.45 -14.21 18.32
C MET A 268 11.32 -13.92 19.32
N ASP A 269 10.15 -14.53 19.16
CA ASP A 269 9.05 -14.39 20.13
C ASP A 269 9.42 -14.99 21.49
N THR A 270 10.15 -16.13 21.51
CA THR A 270 10.69 -16.70 22.76
C THR A 270 11.70 -15.76 23.42
N ALA A 271 12.53 -15.05 22.65
CA ALA A 271 13.43 -14.03 23.20
C ALA A 271 12.65 -12.86 23.81
N VAL A 272 11.57 -12.40 23.15
CA VAL A 272 10.66 -11.37 23.67
C VAL A 272 9.99 -11.82 24.96
N LYS A 273 9.57 -13.09 25.05
CA LYS A 273 9.02 -13.68 26.28
C LYS A 273 9.98 -13.54 27.47
N ASN A 274 11.28 -13.57 27.19
CA ASN A 274 12.35 -13.44 28.18
C ASN A 274 12.87 -11.99 28.32
N GLY A 275 12.14 -10.99 27.79
CA GLY A 275 12.43 -9.58 28.01
C GLY A 275 13.47 -8.95 27.08
N SER A 276 13.78 -9.56 25.94
CA SER A 276 14.80 -9.04 25.00
C SER A 276 14.49 -7.63 24.46
N GLU A 277 13.25 -7.17 24.61
CA GLU A 277 12.76 -5.89 24.09
C GLU A 277 12.10 -5.02 25.15
N ASP A 278 12.19 -5.40 26.43
CA ASP A 278 11.54 -4.70 27.54
C ASP A 278 12.31 -3.42 27.94
N ARG A 279 12.33 -2.45 27.02
CA ARG A 279 13.02 -1.17 27.15
C ARG A 279 12.33 -0.08 26.35
N LEU A 280 12.48 1.16 26.80
CA LEU A 280 12.02 2.37 26.11
C LEU A 280 13.20 3.22 25.67
N SER A 281 12.94 4.13 24.73
CA SER A 281 13.93 5.05 24.17
C SER A 281 13.23 6.35 23.80
N ASP A 282 13.91 7.48 23.94
CA ASP A 282 13.44 8.82 23.57
C ASP A 282 13.99 9.28 22.22
N VAL A 283 14.70 8.40 21.48
CA VAL A 283 15.34 8.72 20.20
C VAL A 283 14.39 9.37 19.20
N VAL A 284 13.14 8.91 19.10
CA VAL A 284 12.17 9.53 18.18
C VAL A 284 11.93 10.99 18.55
N LEU A 285 11.70 11.27 19.83
CA LEU A 285 11.47 12.64 20.32
C LEU A 285 12.73 13.50 20.13
N GLN A 286 13.90 13.00 20.52
CA GLN A 286 15.16 13.74 20.42
C GLN A 286 15.52 14.09 18.96
N VAL A 287 15.33 13.15 18.03
CA VAL A 287 15.74 13.34 16.62
C VAL A 287 14.69 14.10 15.82
N THR A 288 13.40 13.87 16.08
CA THR A 288 12.33 14.41 15.23
C THR A 288 11.58 15.58 15.85
N GLY A 289 11.79 15.87 17.13
CA GLY A 289 11.09 16.91 17.88
C GLY A 289 9.62 16.60 18.20
N ARG A 290 9.13 15.40 17.83
CA ARG A 290 7.76 14.94 18.07
C ARG A 290 7.75 13.61 18.82
N PRO A 291 6.77 13.36 19.70
CA PRO A 291 6.67 12.09 20.40
C PRO A 291 6.43 10.93 19.42
N PRO A 292 6.92 9.72 19.73
CA PRO A 292 6.63 8.54 18.94
C PRO A 292 5.14 8.20 18.97
N ARG A 293 4.64 7.66 17.87
CA ARG A 293 3.23 7.36 17.66
C ARG A 293 2.79 6.15 18.50
N ARG A 294 1.65 6.25 19.18
CA ARG A 294 1.06 5.14 19.95
C ARG A 294 0.37 4.13 19.04
N PHE A 295 0.30 2.88 19.50
CA PHE A 295 -0.38 1.83 18.74
C PHE A 295 -1.89 2.08 18.60
N ARG A 296 -2.56 2.64 19.62
CA ARG A 296 -3.99 2.98 19.53
C ARG A 296 -4.27 3.97 18.39
N ASP A 297 -3.45 5.00 18.25
CA ASP A 297 -3.59 5.99 17.19
C ASP A 297 -3.38 5.33 15.80
N PHE A 298 -2.50 4.33 15.71
CA PHE A 298 -2.38 3.47 14.52
C PHE A 298 -3.60 2.61 14.24
N ALA A 299 -4.15 1.94 15.25
CA ALA A 299 -5.33 1.11 15.10
C ALA A 299 -6.55 1.94 14.65
N GLU A 300 -6.77 3.11 15.26
CA GLU A 300 -7.92 3.98 14.95
C GLU A 300 -7.91 4.48 13.50
N GLU A 301 -6.75 4.88 12.97
CA GLU A 301 -6.62 5.33 11.58
C GLU A 301 -6.83 4.19 10.56
N ASN A 302 -6.53 2.95 10.93
CA ASN A 302 -6.52 1.80 10.00
C ASN A 302 -7.75 0.89 10.12
N LYS A 303 -8.62 1.09 11.13
CA LYS A 303 -9.76 0.22 11.43
C LYS A 303 -10.72 -0.02 10.27
N ALA A 304 -10.92 0.99 9.41
CA ALA A 304 -11.90 0.98 8.32
C ALA A 304 -11.41 0.33 7.01
N VAL A 305 -10.12 -0.05 6.93
CA VAL A 305 -9.54 -0.58 5.68
C VAL A 305 -8.84 -1.92 5.93
N GLN A 306 -8.17 -2.05 7.08
CA GLN A 306 -7.24 -3.16 7.30
C GLN A 306 -7.84 -4.32 8.08
N TRP A 307 -8.70 -4.13 9.08
CA TRP A 307 -9.18 -5.26 9.92
C TRP A 307 -10.68 -5.50 9.90
N ILE A 308 -11.34 -5.00 8.86
CA ILE A 308 -12.70 -5.41 8.54
C ILE A 308 -12.68 -6.93 8.36
N ARG A 309 -13.32 -7.64 9.30
CA ARG A 309 -13.72 -9.01 9.06
C ARG A 309 -14.56 -8.93 7.80
N MET A 310 -14.13 -9.61 6.74
CA MET A 310 -15.08 -9.96 5.70
C MET A 310 -16.09 -10.88 6.37
N SER A 311 -17.06 -10.31 7.07
CA SER A 311 -18.33 -10.96 7.27
C SER A 311 -18.80 -11.21 5.85
N LEU A 312 -18.65 -12.45 5.39
CA LEU A 312 -19.53 -12.96 4.38
C LEU A 312 -20.92 -12.80 4.98
N PRO A 313 -21.82 -11.99 4.42
CA PRO A 313 -23.16 -12.48 4.32
C PRO A 313 -23.14 -13.36 3.07
N ASP A 314 -22.69 -14.61 3.20
CA ASP A 314 -23.46 -15.69 2.54
C ASP A 314 -24.78 -15.73 3.34
N THR A 315 -25.56 -14.65 3.21
CA THR A 315 -26.93 -14.65 3.70
C THR A 315 -27.65 -15.57 2.77
N GLU A 316 -28.48 -16.44 3.31
CA GLU A 316 -29.40 -17.28 2.55
C GLU A 316 -30.14 -16.45 1.48
N TYR A 317 -30.44 -15.18 1.81
CA TYR A 317 -30.98 -14.18 0.89
C TYR A 317 -30.07 -13.84 -0.30
N GLY A 318 -28.78 -13.55 -0.08
CA GLY A 318 -27.82 -13.25 -1.14
C GLY A 318 -27.58 -14.45 -2.08
N GLU A 319 -27.54 -15.67 -1.52
CA GLU A 319 -27.47 -16.89 -2.33
C GLU A 319 -28.76 -17.13 -3.13
N GLN A 320 -29.93 -16.90 -2.53
CA GLN A 320 -31.21 -17.02 -3.21
C GLN A 320 -31.37 -16.00 -4.33
N GLN A 321 -30.88 -14.77 -4.13
CA GLN A 321 -30.84 -13.74 -5.18
C GLN A 321 -29.96 -14.18 -6.36
N CYS A 322 -28.78 -14.76 -6.10
CA CYS A 322 -27.92 -15.30 -7.15
C CYS A 322 -28.61 -16.46 -7.89
N LYS A 323 -29.21 -17.41 -7.16
CA LYS A 323 -29.97 -18.53 -7.75
C LYS A 323 -31.16 -18.06 -8.59
N ASN A 324 -31.86 -17.02 -8.16
CA ASN A 324 -32.97 -16.44 -8.91
C ASN A 324 -32.45 -15.77 -10.19
N LEU A 325 -31.39 -14.97 -10.11
CA LEU A 325 -30.80 -14.32 -11.27
C LEU A 325 -30.32 -15.33 -12.33
N SER A 326 -29.71 -16.45 -11.93
CA SER A 326 -29.36 -17.55 -12.86
C SER A 326 -30.54 -18.07 -13.65
N ARG A 327 -31.72 -18.15 -13.01
CA ARG A 327 -32.93 -18.73 -13.60
C ARG A 327 -33.71 -17.73 -14.44
N THR A 328 -33.66 -16.45 -14.07
CA THR A 328 -34.51 -15.42 -14.66
C THR A 328 -33.79 -14.51 -15.63
N PHE A 329 -32.47 -14.58 -15.74
CA PHE A 329 -31.71 -13.75 -16.68
C PHE A 329 -31.87 -14.30 -18.11
N PRO A 330 -32.60 -13.60 -19.01
CA PRO A 330 -33.09 -14.21 -20.25
C PRO A 330 -32.05 -14.22 -21.38
N TYR A 331 -30.82 -13.77 -21.12
CA TYR A 331 -29.78 -13.58 -22.15
C TYR A 331 -28.47 -14.31 -21.81
N MET A 332 -28.54 -15.36 -21.00
CA MET A 332 -27.37 -16.18 -20.58
C MET A 332 -26.58 -16.77 -21.75
N ASP A 333 -27.24 -17.03 -22.87
CA ASP A 333 -26.70 -17.53 -24.12
C ASP A 333 -25.96 -16.46 -24.95
N LYS A 334 -26.23 -15.18 -24.71
CA LYS A 334 -25.68 -14.05 -25.47
C LYS A 334 -24.55 -13.31 -24.75
N ALA A 335 -24.33 -13.58 -23.46
CA ALA A 335 -23.29 -12.93 -22.67
C ALA A 335 -21.89 -13.49 -23.00
N THR A 336 -20.93 -12.59 -23.26
CA THR A 336 -19.55 -12.96 -23.67
C THR A 336 -18.46 -12.51 -22.71
N HIS A 337 -18.76 -11.58 -21.79
CA HIS A 337 -17.79 -11.00 -20.85
C HIS A 337 -18.42 -10.80 -19.48
N LEU A 338 -17.64 -11.03 -18.43
CA LEU A 338 -18.00 -10.75 -17.04
C LEU A 338 -16.98 -9.78 -16.44
N ILE A 339 -17.42 -8.57 -16.11
CA ILE A 339 -16.59 -7.51 -15.51
C ILE A 339 -16.97 -7.40 -14.04
N ALA A 340 -16.01 -7.48 -13.12
CA ALA A 340 -16.29 -7.43 -11.68
C ALA A 340 -15.38 -6.42 -10.97
N SER A 341 -15.88 -5.81 -9.88
CA SER A 341 -15.01 -5.15 -8.90
C SER A 341 -13.96 -6.17 -8.42
N PRO A 342 -12.69 -5.76 -8.22
CA PRO A 342 -11.61 -6.67 -7.78
C PRO A 342 -11.82 -7.19 -6.35
N LEU A 343 -12.86 -6.73 -5.64
CA LEU A 343 -13.25 -7.29 -4.36
C LEU A 343 -13.66 -8.76 -4.53
N ARG A 344 -12.97 -9.65 -3.80
CA ARG A 344 -13.19 -11.11 -3.80
C ARG A 344 -14.66 -11.51 -3.66
N ARG A 345 -15.43 -10.74 -2.89
CA ARG A 345 -16.89 -10.90 -2.74
C ARG A 345 -17.63 -10.72 -4.06
N THR A 346 -17.39 -9.64 -4.78
CA THR A 346 -18.05 -9.30 -6.04
C THR A 346 -17.70 -10.29 -7.14
N ILE A 347 -16.46 -10.80 -7.13
CA ILE A 347 -16.04 -11.88 -8.03
C ILE A 347 -16.82 -13.16 -7.70
N LYS A 348 -16.83 -13.61 -6.44
CA LYS A 348 -17.53 -14.85 -6.02
C LYS A 348 -19.04 -14.80 -6.30
N THR A 349 -19.72 -13.70 -5.96
CA THR A 349 -21.17 -13.55 -6.21
C THR A 349 -21.51 -13.36 -7.69
N ARG A 350 -20.55 -12.99 -8.56
CA ARG A 350 -20.77 -12.94 -10.02
C ARG A 350 -20.50 -14.27 -10.71
N LEU A 351 -19.53 -15.06 -10.21
CA LEU A 351 -19.22 -16.38 -10.76
C LEU A 351 -20.34 -17.40 -10.51
N GLN A 352 -21.04 -17.32 -9.38
CA GLN A 352 -22.14 -18.24 -9.05
C GLN A 352 -23.31 -18.17 -10.04
N PRO A 353 -23.92 -17.00 -10.32
CA PRO A 353 -25.10 -16.97 -11.15
C PRO A 353 -24.84 -17.19 -12.64
N PHE A 354 -23.64 -16.82 -13.11
CA PHE A 354 -23.24 -16.84 -14.53
C PHE A 354 -22.25 -17.96 -14.86
N SER A 355 -22.22 -19.05 -14.07
CA SER A 355 -21.35 -20.21 -14.32
C SER A 355 -21.40 -20.74 -15.77
N PRO A 356 -22.56 -20.80 -16.46
CA PRO A 356 -22.62 -21.18 -17.88
C PRO A 356 -21.93 -20.21 -18.84
N VAL A 357 -21.83 -18.93 -18.48
CA VAL A 357 -21.10 -17.89 -19.24
C VAL A 357 -19.61 -18.00 -18.99
N VAL A 358 -19.19 -18.27 -17.75
CA VAL A 358 -17.80 -18.53 -17.35
C VAL A 358 -17.24 -19.76 -18.06
N ALA A 359 -18.04 -20.82 -18.20
CA ALA A 359 -17.64 -22.04 -18.89
C ALA A 359 -17.43 -21.85 -20.41
N ARG A 360 -17.95 -20.76 -20.99
CA ARG A 360 -17.90 -20.47 -22.44
C ARG A 360 -17.00 -19.28 -22.80
N SER A 361 -16.68 -18.42 -21.83
CA SER A 361 -15.94 -17.16 -22.05
C SER A 361 -14.48 -17.32 -21.67
N THR A 362 -13.57 -16.80 -22.49
CA THR A 362 -12.11 -16.97 -22.33
C THR A 362 -11.44 -15.86 -21.52
N GLN A 363 -12.14 -14.80 -21.10
CA GLN A 363 -11.54 -13.69 -20.34
C GLN A 363 -12.40 -13.14 -19.19
N ILE A 364 -11.78 -13.04 -18.01
CA ILE A 364 -12.26 -12.29 -16.85
C ILE A 364 -11.34 -11.07 -16.72
N VAL A 365 -11.89 -9.85 -16.79
CA VAL A 365 -11.11 -8.60 -16.72
C VAL A 365 -11.37 -7.91 -15.39
N SER A 366 -10.35 -7.82 -14.54
CA SER A 366 -10.34 -6.95 -13.36
C SER A 366 -9.83 -5.56 -13.74
N ARG A 367 -10.55 -4.48 -13.40
CA ARG A 367 -10.15 -3.09 -13.64
C ARG A 367 -9.93 -2.36 -12.29
N PRO A 368 -8.69 -2.30 -11.77
CA PRO A 368 -8.37 -1.57 -10.56
C PRO A 368 -8.52 -0.05 -10.72
N GLU A 369 -8.38 0.48 -11.94
CA GLU A 369 -8.28 1.93 -12.22
C GLU A 369 -9.59 2.70 -11.97
N LEU A 370 -10.72 2.01 -11.80
CA LEU A 370 -12.01 2.63 -11.51
C LEU A 370 -12.20 2.98 -10.01
N GLN A 371 -11.15 2.82 -9.20
CA GLN A 371 -11.14 3.18 -7.77
C GLN A 371 -10.61 4.60 -7.49
N ASP A 372 -9.87 5.22 -8.41
CA ASP A 372 -9.08 6.42 -8.11
C ASP A 372 -9.80 7.76 -8.40
N TYR A 373 -11.02 7.93 -7.88
CA TYR A 373 -11.56 9.28 -7.67
C TYR A 373 -11.60 9.56 -6.17
N LYS A 374 -10.78 10.52 -5.73
CA LYS A 374 -10.67 10.97 -4.33
C LYS A 374 -12.05 11.35 -3.77
N VAL A 375 -12.46 10.70 -2.69
CA VAL A 375 -13.61 11.13 -1.89
C VAL A 375 -13.23 12.42 -1.16
N ASP A 376 -13.87 13.53 -1.50
CA ASP A 376 -13.73 14.79 -0.78
C ASP A 376 -14.53 14.73 0.54
N ILE A 377 -13.80 14.67 1.65
CA ILE A 377 -14.34 14.55 3.02
C ILE A 377 -15.18 15.76 3.43
N GLU A 378 -14.96 16.94 2.82
CA GLU A 378 -15.69 18.16 3.18
C GLU A 378 -17.13 18.17 2.61
N LEU A 379 -17.35 17.47 1.49
CA LEU A 379 -18.68 17.29 0.87
C LEU A 379 -19.51 16.19 1.55
N VAL A 380 -18.86 15.13 2.04
CA VAL A 380 -19.51 14.10 2.88
C VAL A 380 -20.04 14.71 4.18
N ARG A 381 -19.31 15.68 4.76
CA ARG A 381 -19.78 16.44 5.94
C ARG A 381 -20.96 17.38 5.66
N LYS A 382 -21.20 17.76 4.41
CA LYS A 382 -22.33 18.61 3.99
C LYS A 382 -23.59 17.82 3.59
N GLY A 383 -23.62 16.51 3.82
CA GLY A 383 -24.81 15.66 3.62
C GLY A 383 -24.97 15.08 2.22
N TRP A 384 -23.97 15.23 1.35
CA TRP A 384 -23.99 14.67 -0.01
C TRP A 384 -23.52 13.21 0.04
N THR A 385 -24.33 12.28 -0.46
CA THR A 385 -23.98 10.85 -0.53
C THR A 385 -23.31 10.53 -1.86
N ALA A 386 -22.34 9.61 -1.85
CA ALA A 386 -21.50 9.22 -2.99
C ALA A 386 -22.27 8.68 -4.23
N LEU A 387 -23.60 8.57 -4.16
CA LEU A 387 -24.47 8.14 -5.26
C LEU A 387 -24.72 9.24 -6.30
N GLU A 388 -24.66 10.53 -5.94
CA GLU A 388 -24.97 11.62 -6.87
C GLU A 388 -23.81 11.99 -7.82
N TRP A 389 -22.57 11.56 -7.51
CA TRP A 389 -21.39 11.84 -8.34
C TRP A 389 -21.30 11.00 -9.62
N LEU A 390 -21.98 9.86 -9.66
CA LEU A 390 -21.85 8.87 -10.74
C LEU A 390 -22.58 9.25 -12.05
N TYR A 391 -23.28 10.38 -12.10
CA TYR A 391 -24.09 10.79 -13.26
C TYR A 391 -23.55 11.94 -14.11
N SER A 392 -22.29 12.34 -13.92
CA SER A 392 -21.63 13.21 -14.91
C SER A 392 -20.22 12.71 -15.17
N VAL A 393 -19.96 12.15 -16.35
CA VAL A 393 -18.80 12.43 -17.22
C VAL A 393 -18.90 11.60 -18.51
N SER A 394 -18.99 12.35 -19.61
CA SER A 394 -18.65 12.14 -21.04
C SER A 394 -19.01 10.85 -21.78
N GLU A 395 -19.95 10.99 -22.71
CA GLU A 395 -20.04 10.18 -23.92
C GLU A 395 -18.82 10.45 -24.82
N SER A 396 -18.09 9.41 -25.23
CA SER A 396 -17.21 9.46 -26.40
C SER A 396 -17.69 8.41 -27.39
N ALA A 397 -18.35 8.85 -28.45
CA ALA A 397 -18.75 8.00 -29.56
C ALA A 397 -17.52 7.64 -30.40
N GLY A 398 -17.27 6.34 -30.55
CA GLY A 398 -16.42 5.77 -31.59
C GLY A 398 -17.21 4.66 -32.28
N ASP A 399 -16.97 4.44 -33.57
CA ASP A 399 -17.81 3.68 -34.51
C ASP A 399 -18.01 2.17 -34.22
N ASP A 400 -17.56 1.66 -33.08
CA ASP A 400 -17.82 0.30 -32.60
C ASP A 400 -18.54 0.29 -31.24
N GLY A 401 -19.73 0.88 -31.21
CA GLY A 401 -20.79 0.58 -30.22
C GLY A 401 -20.48 0.86 -28.74
N LEU A 402 -21.20 1.84 -28.17
CA LEU A 402 -21.30 2.24 -26.76
C LEU A 402 -20.50 1.43 -25.70
N SER A 403 -19.62 2.13 -24.98
CA SER A 403 -18.94 1.65 -23.77
C SER A 403 -19.71 2.09 -22.52
N VAL A 404 -20.12 1.16 -21.65
CA VAL A 404 -20.70 1.49 -20.34
C VAL A 404 -19.93 0.78 -19.24
N VAL A 405 -19.37 1.59 -18.34
CA VAL A 405 -18.61 1.21 -17.15
C VAL A 405 -19.56 1.11 -15.96
N VAL A 406 -19.42 0.08 -15.10
CA VAL A 406 -20.16 0.01 -13.83
C VAL A 406 -19.22 -0.25 -12.67
N THR A 407 -19.17 0.69 -11.73
CA THR A 407 -18.63 0.54 -10.38
C THR A 407 -19.75 0.69 -9.33
N HIS A 408 -19.70 -0.19 -8.32
CA HIS A 408 -20.46 -0.24 -7.06
C HIS A 408 -21.94 0.19 -7.06
N GLY A 409 -22.81 -0.79 -6.76
CA GLY A 409 -24.25 -0.62 -6.63
C GLY A 409 -24.98 -1.56 -7.57
N VAL A 410 -26.04 -2.18 -7.10
CA VAL A 410 -26.72 -3.33 -7.73
C VAL A 410 -27.31 -2.97 -9.09
N PHE A 411 -26.56 -3.18 -10.18
CA PHE A 411 -27.08 -3.13 -11.55
C PHE A 411 -26.36 -4.14 -12.46
N ALA A 412 -27.14 -4.78 -13.33
CA ALA A 412 -26.64 -5.62 -14.42
C ALA A 412 -27.04 -4.96 -15.74
N ASN A 413 -26.06 -4.60 -16.57
CA ASN A 413 -26.28 -4.38 -17.99
C ASN A 413 -25.34 -5.30 -18.77
N VAL A 414 -25.91 -6.01 -19.74
CA VAL A 414 -25.22 -6.94 -20.64
C VAL A 414 -25.25 -6.33 -22.03
N ARG A 415 -24.12 -6.42 -22.76
CA ARG A 415 -24.01 -5.91 -24.13
C ARG A 415 -24.82 -6.82 -25.07
N PHE A 416 -25.71 -6.24 -25.86
CA PHE A 416 -26.45 -6.94 -26.92
C PHE A 416 -25.76 -6.70 -28.25
N LYS A 417 -25.93 -7.63 -29.19
CA LYS A 417 -25.37 -7.49 -30.55
C LYS A 417 -26.31 -6.75 -31.51
N ASP A 418 -27.57 -6.53 -31.12
CA ASP A 418 -28.59 -5.85 -31.92
C ASP A 418 -29.38 -4.88 -31.05
N GLU A 419 -29.51 -3.63 -31.49
CA GLU A 419 -30.34 -2.60 -30.87
C GLU A 419 -31.81 -2.86 -31.20
N GLU A 420 -32.59 -3.33 -30.22
CA GLU A 420 -33.94 -2.82 -30.01
C GLU A 420 -34.50 -3.28 -28.66
N SER A 421 -34.92 -2.29 -27.86
CA SER A 421 -35.70 -2.39 -26.61
C SER A 421 -34.98 -2.97 -25.38
N LEU A 422 -35.05 -2.27 -24.24
CA LEU A 422 -35.12 -2.89 -22.91
C LEU A 422 -35.56 -1.92 -21.81
N SER A 423 -36.66 -2.27 -21.16
CA SER A 423 -37.22 -1.62 -19.96
C SER A 423 -36.46 -2.00 -18.68
N ARG A 424 -36.31 -1.04 -17.78
CA ARG A 424 -35.68 -1.17 -16.45
C ARG A 424 -36.40 -2.20 -15.56
N ARG A 425 -35.67 -3.17 -14.98
CA ARG A 425 -36.09 -3.91 -13.78
C ARG A 425 -34.91 -4.01 -12.81
N SER A 426 -35.12 -3.56 -11.57
CA SER A 426 -34.11 -3.53 -10.51
C SER A 426 -34.31 -4.65 -9.48
N CYS A 427 -33.23 -5.02 -8.80
CA CYS A 427 -33.29 -5.72 -7.52
C CYS A 427 -33.04 -4.69 -6.41
N GLY A 428 -34.11 -4.20 -5.78
CA GLY A 428 -34.00 -3.29 -4.65
C GLY A 428 -35.35 -2.77 -4.19
N GLY A 429 -35.88 -3.33 -3.10
CA GLY A 429 -36.96 -2.72 -2.34
C GLY A 429 -36.36 -1.85 -1.24
N THR A 430 -36.39 -0.53 -1.41
CA THR A 430 -36.19 0.42 -0.33
C THR A 430 -37.55 0.65 0.36
N ARG A 431 -37.67 0.28 1.64
CA ARG A 431 -38.69 0.88 2.53
C ARG A 431 -38.02 2.07 3.21
N SER A 432 -38.44 3.29 2.86
CA SER A 432 -38.16 4.46 3.68
C SER A 432 -39.02 4.40 4.93
N ILE A 433 -38.39 4.43 6.11
CA ILE A 433 -39.09 4.78 7.35
C ILE A 433 -38.90 6.28 7.53
N GLY A 434 -39.95 7.04 7.23
CA GLY A 434 -40.10 8.45 7.61
C GLY A 434 -41.26 8.60 8.61
N PRO A 435 -41.30 9.66 9.42
CA PRO A 435 -42.11 9.73 10.62
C PRO A 435 -43.60 9.93 10.30
N SER A 436 -44.43 9.55 11.28
CA SER A 436 -45.89 9.58 11.31
C SER A 436 -46.55 10.89 10.89
N SER A 437 -47.60 10.81 10.05
CA SER A 437 -48.95 11.37 10.33
C SER A 437 -49.94 11.19 9.14
N SER A 438 -51.09 10.56 9.43
CA SER A 438 -52.46 10.75 8.89
C SER A 438 -52.85 10.65 7.37
N VAL A 439 -53.62 9.59 7.05
CA VAL A 439 -54.90 9.44 6.27
C VAL A 439 -55.27 10.53 5.22
N ILE A 440 -55.59 10.27 3.94
CA ILE A 440 -56.86 9.78 3.29
C ILE A 440 -56.61 9.52 1.76
N PRO A 441 -57.29 8.58 1.06
CA PRO A 441 -56.97 8.15 -0.32
C PRO A 441 -57.90 8.71 -1.42
N MET A 442 -57.46 8.77 -2.69
CA MET A 442 -58.29 8.63 -3.93
C MET A 442 -57.44 8.44 -5.21
N THR A 443 -58.00 7.71 -6.18
CA THR A 443 -57.49 7.23 -7.49
C THR A 443 -57.60 8.28 -8.63
N PRO A 444 -57.44 7.95 -9.95
CA PRO A 444 -56.31 8.29 -10.83
C PRO A 444 -56.70 9.27 -11.97
N HIS A 445 -55.75 9.80 -12.78
CA HIS A 445 -55.93 10.08 -14.24
C HIS A 445 -54.67 10.69 -14.91
N LEU A 446 -54.42 10.19 -16.13
CA LEU A 446 -53.73 10.67 -17.35
C LEU A 446 -53.24 12.14 -17.38
N THR A 447 -52.11 12.51 -17.99
CA THR A 447 -51.91 12.74 -19.45
C THR A 447 -50.42 13.13 -19.73
N PRO A 448 -49.83 12.86 -20.92
CA PRO A 448 -48.42 13.15 -21.24
C PRO A 448 -48.23 14.52 -21.94
N VAL A 449 -47.05 15.12 -21.80
CA VAL A 449 -46.64 16.30 -22.59
C VAL A 449 -45.39 15.96 -23.40
N LEU A 450 -45.59 15.94 -24.72
CA LEU A 450 -44.59 15.99 -25.78
C LEU A 450 -44.00 17.40 -25.87
N VAL A 451 -42.69 17.50 -26.09
CA VAL A 451 -42.06 18.62 -26.82
C VAL A 451 -41.07 18.03 -27.81
N GLU A 452 -41.46 18.10 -29.08
CA GLU A 452 -40.66 17.99 -30.30
C GLU A 452 -40.32 19.44 -30.69
N THR A 453 -39.11 19.84 -31.08
CA THR A 453 -38.44 19.80 -32.41
C THR A 453 -37.10 20.59 -32.20
N ASP A 454 -36.06 20.67 -33.04
CA ASP A 454 -35.91 20.48 -34.47
C ASP A 454 -34.41 20.40 -34.88
N ASP A 455 -34.26 19.93 -36.11
CA ASP A 455 -33.21 19.62 -37.07
C ASP A 455 -31.79 20.22 -37.18
N SER A 456 -30.97 19.37 -37.84
CA SER A 456 -29.96 19.64 -38.91
C SER A 456 -28.47 19.87 -38.59
N LYS A 457 -27.61 18.92 -39.03
CA LYS A 457 -26.64 19.09 -40.17
C LYS A 457 -25.64 17.92 -40.37
N GLN A 458 -25.71 17.35 -41.58
CA GLN A 458 -24.62 16.99 -42.54
C GLN A 458 -23.57 15.85 -42.29
N ARG A 459 -23.83 14.73 -42.99
CA ARG A 459 -22.99 13.78 -43.76
C ARG A 459 -21.49 14.10 -44.04
N ARG A 460 -20.61 13.06 -43.99
CA ARG A 460 -19.97 12.30 -45.13
C ARG A 460 -18.63 11.62 -44.74
N GLY A 461 -18.45 10.34 -45.12
CA GLY A 461 -17.17 9.78 -45.62
C GLY A 461 -16.51 8.58 -44.89
N ALA A 462 -16.60 7.37 -45.48
CA ALA A 462 -15.75 6.19 -45.24
C ALA A 462 -14.52 6.19 -46.22
N PRO A 463 -13.56 5.21 -46.29
CA PRO A 463 -13.46 3.85 -45.70
C PRO A 463 -11.99 3.45 -45.24
N PRO A 464 -11.48 2.18 -45.27
CA PRO A 464 -11.00 1.44 -44.09
C PRO A 464 -9.52 0.91 -44.19
N ASP A 465 -9.16 -0.01 -43.27
CA ASP A 465 -8.05 -1.00 -43.28
C ASP A 465 -6.77 -0.69 -42.47
N LEU A 466 -6.48 -1.50 -41.44
CA LEU A 466 -5.41 -2.51 -41.47
C LEU A 466 -5.46 -3.46 -40.25
N LEU A 467 -5.69 -4.74 -40.54
CA LEU A 467 -5.46 -5.91 -39.68
C LEU A 467 -4.00 -6.35 -39.83
N VAL A 468 -3.26 -6.56 -38.73
CA VAL A 468 -2.16 -7.55 -38.67
C VAL A 468 -2.02 -8.10 -37.23
N THR A 469 -2.36 -9.40 -37.12
CA THR A 469 -2.01 -10.47 -36.16
C THR A 469 -1.75 -10.18 -34.68
#